data_AF-A0A379SYW3-F1
#
_entry.id   AF-A0A379SYW3-F1
#
_cell.length_a   1.000
_cell.length_b   1.000
_cell.length_c   1.000
_cell.angle_alpha   90.00
_cell.angle_beta   90.00
_cell.angle_gamma   90.00
#
_symmetry.space_group_name_H-M   'P 1'
#
loop_
_entity.id
_entity.type
_entity.pdbx_description
1 polymer ?
#
loop_
_entity_poly.entity_id
_entity_poly.type
_entity_poly.pdbx_seq_one_letter_code
_entity_poly.pdbx_strand_id
1 'polypeptide(L)'
;MLDEIREVDGREAGNIAYMLANGQGKARARTDGSVRETNRWNLLFLSTGELSLVEHAASAGERTYAGVEVRMIQIPSDSGKYGVFEELHGFSSGKTLAEHLEQHVAHYHGAPFRDWLHCLTADLPILTSQAKALLKEYTRRLTPENAGNQVGRAVTRFALVAMAGELATKAGITGWPEGEAFRAAQRCLAAWMADRGHTANQEDKAALEQVRDFMTRNQFSRFADWNDDRNRPVSMMGFRKVDKGDNVTEPVVTFYILPSGWKEICKGFDSRKVARLCVDAG
;
A
#
# COMPACT_ATOMS: atom_id res chain seq x y z
N MET A 1 3.28 13.06 -14.52
CA MET A 1 1.99 12.40 -14.33
C MET A 1 1.96 11.20 -15.27
N LEU A 2 1.54 10.06 -14.78
CA LEU A 2 1.27 8.87 -15.60
C LEU A 2 -0.25 8.78 -15.69
N ASP A 3 -0.80 8.71 -16.88
CA ASP A 3 -2.24 8.52 -17.04
C ASP A 3 -2.54 7.05 -17.28
N GLU A 4 -3.65 6.57 -16.73
CA GLU A 4 -4.21 5.24 -16.92
C GLU A 4 -3.22 4.07 -16.76
N ILE A 5 -3.09 3.56 -15.52
CA ILE A 5 -2.21 2.43 -15.20
C ILE A 5 -2.53 1.15 -16.01
N ARG A 6 -3.74 1.05 -16.57
CA ARG A 6 -4.20 -0.09 -17.38
C ARG A 6 -3.50 -0.19 -18.73
N GLU A 7 -2.83 0.86 -19.21
CA GLU A 7 -2.07 0.83 -20.48
C GLU A 7 -0.83 -0.07 -20.40
N VAL A 8 -0.37 -0.38 -19.19
CA VAL A 8 0.80 -1.24 -18.95
C VAL A 8 0.36 -2.69 -18.83
N ASP A 9 1.16 -3.64 -19.33
CA ASP A 9 0.92 -5.07 -19.09
C ASP A 9 0.90 -5.35 -17.57
N GLY A 10 -0.19 -5.95 -17.06
CA GLY A 10 -0.34 -6.30 -15.64
C GLY A 10 0.83 -7.14 -15.10
N ARG A 11 1.51 -7.91 -15.96
CA ARG A 11 2.72 -8.68 -15.60
C ARG A 11 3.93 -7.82 -15.31
N GLU A 12 4.03 -6.67 -15.95
CA GLU A 12 5.15 -5.74 -15.80
C GLU A 12 4.85 -4.62 -14.80
N ALA A 13 3.57 -4.33 -14.55
CA ALA A 13 3.12 -3.19 -13.75
C ALA A 13 3.78 -3.15 -12.36
N GLY A 14 3.85 -4.28 -11.65
CA GLY A 14 4.50 -4.35 -10.33
C GLY A 14 5.99 -4.04 -10.37
N ASN A 15 6.70 -4.53 -11.39
CA ASN A 15 8.13 -4.26 -11.58
C ASN A 15 8.38 -2.79 -11.95
N ILE A 16 7.54 -2.21 -12.79
CA ILE A 16 7.61 -0.80 -13.19
C ILE A 16 7.40 0.10 -11.97
N ALA A 17 6.37 -0.17 -11.16
CA ALA A 17 6.15 0.57 -9.91
C ALA A 17 7.35 0.47 -8.96
N TYR A 18 7.99 -0.70 -8.89
CA TYR A 18 9.20 -0.89 -8.08
C TYR A 18 10.38 -0.05 -8.58
N MET A 19 10.62 -0.05 -9.90
CA MET A 19 11.69 0.75 -10.51
C MET A 19 11.46 2.25 -10.35
N LEU A 20 10.23 2.72 -10.60
CA LEU A 20 9.82 4.12 -10.41
C LEU A 20 10.07 4.58 -8.98
N ALA A 21 9.62 3.81 -7.99
CA ALA A 21 9.79 4.13 -6.58
C ALA A 21 11.26 4.08 -6.11
N ASN A 22 12.10 3.25 -6.73
CA ASN A 22 13.51 3.14 -6.36
C ASN A 22 14.42 4.13 -7.08
N GLY A 23 13.92 4.88 -8.06
CA GLY A 23 14.74 5.88 -8.74
C GLY A 23 15.74 5.31 -9.74
N GLN A 24 15.54 4.10 -10.27
CA GLN A 24 16.53 3.47 -11.14
C GLN A 24 15.92 2.66 -12.29
N GLY A 25 16.47 2.87 -13.49
CA GLY A 25 16.16 2.10 -14.69
C GLY A 25 16.75 0.68 -14.69
N LYS A 26 16.27 -0.16 -15.61
CA LYS A 26 16.76 -1.54 -15.76
C LYS A 26 18.21 -1.54 -16.25
N ALA A 27 19.10 -2.21 -15.52
CA ALA A 27 20.49 -2.36 -15.94
C ALA A 27 20.59 -3.17 -17.23
N ARG A 28 21.45 -2.72 -18.15
CA ARG A 28 21.74 -3.39 -19.42
C ARG A 28 23.25 -3.51 -19.58
N ALA A 29 23.73 -4.65 -20.04
CA ALA A 29 25.10 -4.78 -20.49
C ALA A 29 25.28 -4.09 -21.85
N ARG A 30 26.47 -3.56 -22.11
CA ARG A 30 26.94 -3.19 -23.43
C ARG A 30 27.38 -4.46 -24.18
N THR A 31 27.55 -4.35 -25.49
CA THR A 31 27.98 -5.45 -26.37
C THR A 31 29.37 -6.01 -25.97
N ASP A 32 30.18 -5.22 -25.27
CA ASP A 32 31.50 -5.59 -24.73
C ASP A 32 31.43 -6.23 -23.32
N GLY A 33 30.23 -6.47 -22.78
CA GLY A 33 30.03 -7.06 -21.45
C GLY A 33 30.14 -6.05 -20.29
N SER A 34 30.48 -4.80 -20.53
CA SER A 34 30.49 -3.76 -19.49
C SER A 34 29.08 -3.30 -19.13
N VAL A 35 28.86 -2.85 -17.88
CA VAL A 35 27.54 -2.38 -17.44
C VAL A 35 27.29 -0.97 -18.00
N ARG A 36 26.18 -0.78 -18.73
CA ARG A 36 25.75 0.54 -19.18
C ARG A 36 25.26 1.36 -17.99
N GLU A 37 25.56 2.65 -17.98
CA GLU A 37 25.00 3.57 -16.98
C GLU A 37 23.47 3.51 -17.00
N THR A 38 22.89 3.19 -15.83
CA THR A 38 21.45 3.22 -15.61
C THR A 38 20.99 4.64 -15.33
N ASN A 39 19.92 5.06 -16.00
CA ASN A 39 19.19 6.28 -15.65
C ASN A 39 18.77 6.22 -14.18
N ARG A 40 18.96 7.33 -13.47
CA ARG A 40 18.55 7.52 -12.08
C ARG A 40 17.66 8.75 -11.95
N TRP A 41 16.71 8.68 -11.04
CA TRP A 41 15.80 9.79 -10.75
C TRP A 41 15.44 9.85 -9.26
N ASN A 42 14.98 11.01 -8.82
CA ASN A 42 14.42 11.22 -7.50
C ASN A 42 13.22 12.15 -7.64
N LEU A 43 12.02 11.58 -7.70
CA LEU A 43 10.79 12.30 -7.95
C LEU A 43 9.61 11.65 -7.22
N LEU A 44 8.60 12.47 -6.92
CA LEU A 44 7.25 11.98 -6.64
C LEU A 44 6.51 11.88 -7.97
N PHE A 45 5.78 10.79 -8.16
CA PHE A 45 4.92 10.59 -9.32
C PHE A 45 3.48 10.39 -8.87
N LEU A 46 2.57 10.74 -9.77
CA LEU A 46 1.14 10.54 -9.63
C LEU A 46 0.68 9.69 -10.80
N SER A 47 -0.23 8.77 -10.52
CA SER A 47 -0.92 7.94 -11.50
C SER A 47 -2.41 7.94 -11.20
N THR A 48 -3.21 7.85 -12.24
CA THR A 48 -4.67 7.68 -12.21
C THR A 48 -5.05 6.31 -12.77
N GLY A 49 -6.21 5.80 -12.38
CA GLY A 49 -6.75 4.53 -12.89
C GLY A 49 -7.93 4.04 -12.04
N GLU A 50 -8.84 3.27 -12.64
CA GLU A 50 -9.95 2.63 -11.92
C GLU A 50 -9.51 1.37 -11.16
N LEU A 51 -8.46 0.70 -11.65
CA LEU A 51 -7.91 -0.49 -11.00
C LEU A 51 -6.69 -0.12 -10.18
N SER A 52 -6.63 -0.69 -8.97
CA SER A 52 -5.40 -0.71 -8.20
C SER A 52 -4.29 -1.45 -8.96
N LEU A 53 -3.04 -1.13 -8.65
CA LEU A 53 -1.89 -1.87 -9.19
C LEU A 53 -1.95 -3.37 -8.84
N VAL A 54 -2.52 -3.69 -7.67
CA VAL A 54 -2.68 -5.06 -7.18
C VAL A 54 -3.75 -5.79 -8.00
N GLU A 55 -4.90 -5.17 -8.21
CA GLU A 55 -5.99 -5.73 -9.04
C GLU A 55 -5.55 -5.90 -10.48
N HIS A 56 -4.84 -4.91 -11.03
CA HIS A 56 -4.34 -4.96 -12.40
C HIS A 56 -3.35 -6.12 -12.58
N ALA A 57 -2.40 -6.30 -11.68
CA ALA A 57 -1.48 -7.43 -11.71
C ALA A 57 -2.19 -8.78 -11.49
N ALA A 58 -3.16 -8.83 -10.56
CA ALA A 58 -3.95 -10.03 -10.29
C ALA A 58 -4.78 -10.47 -11.51
N SER A 59 -5.32 -9.52 -12.28
CA SER A 59 -6.05 -9.80 -13.52
C SER A 59 -5.18 -10.52 -14.58
N ALA A 60 -3.85 -10.31 -14.52
CA ALA A 60 -2.87 -10.96 -15.39
C ALA A 60 -2.29 -12.26 -14.80
N GLY A 61 -2.79 -12.70 -13.63
CA GLY A 61 -2.33 -13.89 -12.92
C GLY A 61 -1.05 -13.68 -12.09
N GLU A 62 -0.59 -12.44 -11.92
CA GLU A 62 0.57 -12.11 -11.11
C GLU A 62 0.19 -11.77 -9.67
N ARG A 63 1.11 -12.03 -8.74
CA ARG A 63 1.00 -11.57 -7.34
C ARG A 63 1.96 -10.41 -7.13
N THR A 64 1.44 -9.26 -6.71
CA THR A 64 2.27 -8.14 -6.26
C THR A 64 2.74 -8.35 -4.83
N TYR A 65 4.01 -8.10 -4.57
CA TYR A 65 4.56 -8.09 -3.21
C TYR A 65 4.00 -6.91 -2.41
N ALA A 66 3.69 -7.08 -1.12
CA ALA A 66 3.10 -5.99 -0.31
C ALA A 66 4.02 -4.78 -0.15
N GLY A 67 5.33 -4.94 -0.41
CA GLY A 67 6.26 -3.82 -0.50
C GLY A 67 5.95 -2.83 -1.63
N VAL A 68 5.16 -3.21 -2.64
CA VAL A 68 4.79 -2.35 -3.78
C VAL A 68 3.67 -1.39 -3.39
N GLU A 69 2.66 -1.83 -2.65
CA GLU A 69 1.53 -0.99 -2.21
C GLU A 69 1.96 0.19 -1.35
N VAL A 70 2.98 -0.01 -0.51
CA VAL A 70 3.52 1.08 0.30
C VAL A 70 4.48 1.97 -0.48
N ARG A 71 4.85 1.60 -1.71
CA ARG A 71 5.69 2.41 -2.62
C ARG A 71 4.85 3.25 -3.57
N MET A 72 3.71 2.73 -3.99
CA MET A 72 2.70 3.40 -4.79
C MET A 72 1.40 3.44 -3.98
N ILE A 73 1.27 4.49 -3.17
CA ILE A 73 0.10 4.70 -2.30
C ILE A 73 -1.09 5.03 -3.19
N GLN A 74 -2.18 4.30 -3.01
CA GLN A 74 -3.43 4.55 -3.70
C GLN A 74 -4.34 5.34 -2.77
N ILE A 75 -4.93 6.41 -3.29
CA ILE A 75 -5.83 7.26 -2.51
C ILE A 75 -7.18 7.20 -3.23
N PRO A 76 -8.25 6.71 -2.58
CA PRO A 76 -9.57 6.72 -3.16
C PRO A 76 -9.98 8.13 -3.58
N SER A 77 -10.49 8.30 -4.79
CA SER A 77 -10.88 9.61 -5.33
C SER A 77 -12.31 10.02 -4.98
N ASP A 78 -13.07 9.16 -4.31
CA ASP A 78 -14.46 9.34 -3.92
C ASP A 78 -14.65 9.60 -2.41
N SER A 79 -13.55 9.80 -1.67
CA SER A 79 -13.60 10.04 -0.23
C SER A 79 -14.01 11.46 0.20
N GLY A 80 -14.12 12.39 -0.75
CA GLY A 80 -14.53 13.78 -0.50
C GLY A 80 -16.04 13.97 -0.54
N LYS A 81 -16.50 15.14 -0.07
CA LYS A 81 -17.94 15.46 0.02
C LYS A 81 -18.63 15.53 -1.35
N TYR A 82 -17.90 15.94 -2.39
CA TYR A 82 -18.41 16.12 -3.75
C TYR A 82 -17.56 15.34 -4.77
N GLY A 83 -17.25 14.09 -4.45
CA GLY A 83 -16.27 13.28 -5.19
C GLY A 83 -14.86 13.52 -4.63
N VAL A 84 -13.92 13.98 -5.45
CA VAL A 84 -12.54 14.25 -4.99
C VAL A 84 -12.41 15.54 -4.15
N PHE A 85 -13.46 16.37 -4.10
CA PHE A 85 -13.44 17.68 -3.45
C PHE A 85 -14.20 17.71 -2.12
N GLU A 86 -13.64 18.38 -1.12
CA GLU A 86 -14.34 18.73 0.13
C GLU A 86 -15.21 19.99 0.00
N GLU A 87 -14.78 20.95 -0.80
CA GLU A 87 -15.44 22.23 -0.99
C GLU A 87 -15.53 22.59 -2.48
N LEU A 88 -16.64 23.24 -2.86
CA LEU A 88 -16.89 23.61 -4.25
C LEU A 88 -16.45 25.04 -4.59
N HIS A 89 -16.01 25.85 -3.62
CA HIS A 89 -15.54 27.22 -3.83
C HIS A 89 -16.46 28.09 -4.71
N GLY A 90 -17.78 27.96 -4.51
CA GLY A 90 -18.80 28.70 -5.26
C GLY A 90 -19.25 28.06 -6.59
N PHE A 91 -18.65 26.94 -7.01
CA PHE A 91 -19.12 26.16 -8.15
C PHE A 91 -20.35 25.32 -7.80
N SER A 92 -21.17 25.00 -8.82
CA SER A 92 -22.44 24.28 -8.65
C SER A 92 -22.28 22.78 -8.40
N SER A 93 -21.15 22.18 -8.79
CA SER A 93 -20.87 20.76 -8.61
C SER A 93 -19.37 20.48 -8.73
N GLY A 94 -18.94 19.31 -8.23
CA GLY A 94 -17.55 18.86 -8.38
C GLY A 94 -17.10 18.74 -9.84
N LYS A 95 -18.01 18.34 -10.74
CA LYS A 95 -17.77 18.32 -12.19
C LYS A 95 -17.43 19.72 -12.71
N THR A 96 -18.25 20.72 -12.36
CA THR A 96 -18.03 22.10 -12.83
C THR A 96 -16.71 22.68 -12.32
N LEU A 97 -16.35 22.37 -11.06
CA LEU A 97 -15.05 22.75 -10.51
C LEU A 97 -13.89 22.06 -11.23
N ALA A 98 -13.99 20.75 -11.49
CA ALA A 98 -12.95 20.00 -12.22
C ALA A 98 -12.74 20.54 -13.64
N GLU A 99 -13.82 20.75 -14.40
CA GLU A 99 -13.77 21.31 -15.76
C GLU A 99 -13.16 22.73 -15.74
N HIS A 100 -13.50 23.54 -14.75
CA HIS A 100 -12.92 24.87 -14.58
C HIS A 100 -11.41 24.81 -14.33
N LEU A 101 -10.96 23.93 -13.43
CA LEU A 101 -9.54 23.74 -13.13
C LEU A 101 -8.78 23.22 -14.35
N GLU A 102 -9.32 22.25 -15.08
CA GLU A 102 -8.72 21.68 -16.29
C GLU A 102 -8.46 22.76 -17.35
N GLN A 103 -9.46 23.60 -17.64
CA GLN A 103 -9.34 24.71 -18.58
C GLN A 103 -8.28 25.72 -18.16
N HIS A 104 -8.23 26.07 -16.87
CA HIS A 104 -7.32 27.12 -16.40
C HIS A 104 -5.87 26.62 -16.25
N VAL A 105 -5.65 25.36 -15.88
CA VAL A 105 -4.30 24.78 -15.77
C VAL A 105 -3.59 24.77 -17.14
N ALA A 106 -4.33 24.60 -18.24
CA ALA A 106 -3.76 24.70 -19.59
C ALA A 106 -3.15 26.08 -19.88
N HIS A 107 -3.74 27.15 -19.33
CA HIS A 107 -3.28 28.53 -19.53
C HIS A 107 -2.33 29.02 -18.43
N TYR A 108 -2.51 28.53 -17.21
CA TYR A 108 -1.82 29.00 -16.00
C TYR A 108 -1.17 27.82 -15.28
N HIS A 109 0.09 27.51 -15.62
CA HIS A 109 0.86 26.45 -14.99
C HIS A 109 2.31 26.83 -14.74
N GLY A 110 2.98 26.09 -13.85
CA GLY A 110 4.42 26.19 -13.60
C GLY A 110 4.88 27.35 -12.71
N ALA A 111 4.08 28.40 -12.52
CA ALA A 111 4.47 29.57 -11.70
C ALA A 111 4.82 29.22 -10.24
N PRO A 112 4.00 28.47 -9.46
CA PRO A 112 4.31 28.15 -8.07
C PRO A 112 5.64 27.43 -7.87
N PHE A 113 6.04 26.60 -8.84
CA PHE A 113 7.30 25.86 -8.77
C PHE A 113 8.52 26.79 -8.89
N ARG A 114 8.43 27.85 -9.70
CA ARG A 114 9.51 28.83 -9.84
C ARG A 114 9.69 29.63 -8.55
N ASP A 115 8.60 30.07 -7.94
CA ASP A 115 8.62 30.79 -6.66
C ASP A 115 9.17 29.90 -5.54
N TRP A 116 8.79 28.63 -5.54
CA TRP A 116 9.37 27.64 -4.63
C TRP A 116 10.88 27.48 -4.80
N LEU A 117 11.39 27.45 -6.05
CA LEU A 117 12.83 27.40 -6.30
C LEU A 117 13.55 28.67 -5.79
N HIS A 118 12.96 29.85 -5.97
CA HIS A 118 13.52 31.08 -5.41
C HIS A 118 13.58 31.05 -3.88
N CYS A 119 12.50 30.60 -3.22
CA CYS A 119 12.48 30.41 -1.77
C CYS A 119 13.55 29.41 -1.31
N LEU A 120 13.66 28.26 -1.99
CA LEU A 120 14.58 27.18 -1.64
C LEU A 120 16.06 27.56 -1.84
N THR A 121 16.35 28.38 -2.85
CA THR A 121 17.72 28.78 -3.18
C THR A 121 18.19 30.03 -2.43
N ALA A 122 17.27 30.80 -1.82
CA ALA A 122 17.61 31.97 -1.02
C ALA A 122 18.41 31.60 0.26
N ASP A 123 17.99 30.55 0.98
CA ASP A 123 18.73 30.00 2.12
C ASP A 123 18.45 28.50 2.28
N LEU A 124 19.13 27.71 1.44
CA LEU A 124 18.96 26.26 1.40
C LEU A 124 19.28 25.58 2.76
N PRO A 125 20.36 25.94 3.48
CA PRO A 125 20.64 25.34 4.79
C PRO A 125 19.52 25.54 5.82
N ILE A 126 19.00 26.77 5.96
CA ILE A 126 17.94 27.06 6.93
C ILE A 126 16.66 26.33 6.53
N LEU A 127 16.23 26.44 5.27
CA LEU A 127 15.01 25.79 4.82
C LEU A 127 15.10 24.27 4.95
N THR A 128 16.25 23.67 4.66
CA THR A 128 16.49 22.23 4.85
C THR A 128 16.37 21.82 6.32
N SER A 129 16.89 22.63 7.24
CA SER A 129 16.77 22.37 8.69
C SER A 129 15.30 22.42 9.14
N GLN A 130 14.55 23.44 8.70
CA GLN A 130 13.13 23.59 8.98
C GLN A 130 12.31 22.42 8.39
N ALA A 131 12.56 22.05 7.14
CA ALA A 131 11.92 20.92 6.46
C ALA A 131 12.14 19.61 7.22
N LYS A 132 13.38 19.34 7.68
CA LYS A 132 13.69 18.14 8.47
C LYS A 132 12.96 18.12 9.82
N ALA A 133 12.92 19.25 10.52
CA ALA A 133 12.22 19.37 11.79
C ALA A 133 10.71 19.13 11.62
N LEU A 134 10.11 19.77 10.62
CA LEU A 134 8.68 19.67 10.34
C LEU A 134 8.28 18.28 9.84
N LEU A 135 9.08 17.66 8.98
CA LEU A 135 8.89 16.28 8.54
C LEU A 135 8.90 15.31 9.73
N LYS A 136 9.85 15.47 10.67
CA LYS A 136 9.92 14.65 11.88
C LYS A 136 8.67 14.82 12.75
N GLU A 137 8.24 16.07 12.95
CA GLU A 137 7.03 16.37 13.72
C GLU A 137 5.78 15.74 13.08
N TYR A 138 5.58 15.95 11.78
CA TYR A 138 4.38 15.48 11.07
C TYR A 138 4.36 13.97 10.95
N THR A 139 5.51 13.33 10.72
CA THR A 139 5.60 11.86 10.77
C THR A 139 5.14 11.34 12.12
N ARG A 140 5.61 11.94 13.23
CA ARG A 140 5.18 11.55 14.59
C ARG A 140 3.69 11.75 14.80
N ARG A 141 3.14 12.88 14.36
CA ARG A 141 1.71 13.23 14.56
C ARG A 141 0.77 12.37 13.70
N LEU A 142 1.21 11.95 12.53
CA LEU A 142 0.43 11.15 11.60
C LEU A 142 0.57 9.63 11.82
N THR A 143 1.56 9.18 12.60
CA THR A 143 1.79 7.75 12.85
C THR A 143 0.83 7.22 13.92
N PRO A 144 0.01 6.20 13.63
CA PRO A 144 -0.79 5.51 14.65
C PRO A 144 0.08 4.75 15.66
N GLU A 145 -0.41 4.58 16.90
CA GLU A 145 0.36 3.94 17.99
C GLU A 145 0.86 2.51 17.67
N ASN A 146 0.13 1.75 16.85
CA ASN A 146 0.45 0.37 16.46
C ASN A 146 0.81 0.23 14.98
N ALA A 147 1.42 1.26 14.38
CA ALA A 147 1.76 1.25 12.96
C ALA A 147 2.87 0.23 12.65
N GLY A 148 2.56 -0.75 11.80
CA GLY A 148 3.58 -1.62 11.20
C GLY A 148 4.54 -0.86 10.28
N ASN A 149 5.69 -1.46 9.96
CA ASN A 149 6.72 -0.87 9.10
C ASN A 149 6.18 -0.38 7.74
N GLN A 150 5.17 -1.06 7.19
CA GLN A 150 4.49 -0.68 5.95
C GLN A 150 3.74 0.65 6.10
N VAL A 151 2.95 0.78 7.16
CA VAL A 151 2.21 2.00 7.50
C VAL A 151 3.18 3.16 7.75
N GLY A 152 4.28 2.92 8.47
CA GLY A 152 5.30 3.95 8.68
C GLY A 152 5.87 4.54 7.39
N ARG A 153 6.10 3.73 6.35
CA ARG A 153 6.57 4.23 5.04
C ARG A 153 5.52 5.07 4.31
N ALA A 154 4.25 4.73 4.45
CA ALA A 154 3.17 5.51 3.88
C ALA A 154 3.05 6.87 4.59
N VAL A 155 3.04 6.84 5.93
CA VAL A 155 2.98 8.03 6.79
C VAL A 155 4.09 9.03 6.44
N THR A 156 5.33 8.57 6.27
CA THR A 156 6.44 9.47 5.89
C THR A 156 6.19 10.21 4.57
N ARG A 157 5.51 9.59 3.60
CA ARG A 157 5.17 10.25 2.32
C ARG A 157 4.08 11.30 2.50
N PHE A 158 3.03 11.02 3.26
CA PHE A 158 2.02 12.02 3.59
C PHE A 158 2.59 13.18 4.40
N ALA A 159 3.46 12.88 5.37
CA ALA A 159 4.19 13.89 6.14
C ALA A 159 5.09 14.76 5.26
N LEU A 160 5.71 14.19 4.22
CA LEU A 160 6.51 14.94 3.25
C LEU A 160 5.65 15.95 2.46
N VAL A 161 4.47 15.54 2.00
CA VAL A 161 3.52 16.43 1.30
C VAL A 161 3.01 17.53 2.22
N ALA A 162 2.60 17.18 3.44
CA ALA A 162 2.20 18.14 4.46
C ALA A 162 3.31 19.17 4.73
N MET A 163 4.53 18.70 4.98
CA MET A 163 5.68 19.56 5.26
C MET A 163 5.95 20.53 4.10
N ALA A 164 5.98 20.03 2.86
CA ALA A 164 6.22 20.86 1.69
C ALA A 164 5.12 21.92 1.51
N GLY A 165 3.85 21.53 1.67
CA GLY A 165 2.72 22.44 1.58
C GLY A 165 2.75 23.54 2.65
N GLU A 166 3.07 23.20 3.90
CA GLU A 166 3.17 24.20 4.99
C GLU A 166 4.32 25.18 4.80
N LEU A 167 5.47 24.72 4.28
CA LEU A 167 6.57 25.62 3.93
C LEU A 167 6.20 26.52 2.74
N ALA A 168 5.52 25.98 1.73
CA ALA A 168 5.05 26.78 0.59
C ALA A 168 3.98 27.82 1.02
N THR A 169 3.11 27.46 1.97
CA THR A 169 2.16 28.40 2.60
C THR A 169 2.89 29.52 3.33
N LYS A 170 3.90 29.19 4.15
CA LYS A 170 4.71 30.20 4.86
C LYS A 170 5.47 31.13 3.91
N ALA A 171 5.86 30.61 2.75
CA ALA A 171 6.46 31.39 1.68
C ALA A 171 5.46 32.24 0.88
N GLY A 172 4.16 32.16 1.16
CA GLY A 172 3.10 32.91 0.48
C GLY A 172 2.70 32.34 -0.90
N ILE A 173 3.11 31.12 -1.23
CA ILE A 173 2.96 30.55 -2.57
C ILE A 173 1.56 29.93 -2.78
N THR A 174 1.04 29.24 -1.76
CA THR A 174 -0.21 28.47 -1.88
C THR A 174 -1.46 29.33 -1.68
N GLY A 175 -1.34 30.41 -0.89
CA GLY A 175 -2.49 31.17 -0.39
C GLY A 175 -3.36 30.41 0.61
N TRP A 176 -2.94 29.23 1.09
CA TRP A 176 -3.72 28.42 2.02
C TRP A 176 -3.62 28.93 3.46
N PRO A 177 -4.63 28.67 4.31
CA PRO A 177 -4.49 28.88 5.75
C PRO A 177 -3.41 27.99 6.36
N GLU A 178 -2.78 28.45 7.44
CA GLU A 178 -1.83 27.64 8.21
C GLU A 178 -2.49 26.33 8.68
N GLY A 179 -1.76 25.22 8.54
CA GLY A 179 -2.24 23.88 8.90
C GLY A 179 -3.12 23.21 7.84
N GLU A 180 -3.48 23.86 6.73
CA GLU A 180 -4.34 23.24 5.72
C GLU A 180 -3.64 22.09 4.99
N ALA A 181 -2.36 22.22 4.67
CA ALA A 181 -1.62 21.14 4.00
C ALA A 181 -1.46 19.92 4.92
N PHE A 182 -1.26 20.15 6.23
CA PHE A 182 -1.27 19.07 7.22
C PHE A 182 -2.64 18.38 7.29
N ARG A 183 -3.74 19.14 7.39
CA ARG A 183 -5.10 18.60 7.46
C ARG A 183 -5.47 17.80 6.21
N ALA A 184 -5.11 18.31 5.02
CA ALA A 184 -5.35 17.63 3.75
C ALA A 184 -4.58 16.29 3.69
N ALA A 185 -3.29 16.29 4.01
CA ALA A 185 -2.50 15.05 4.05
C ALA A 185 -3.04 14.05 5.09
N GLN A 186 -3.52 14.54 6.24
CA GLN A 186 -4.15 13.70 7.26
C GLN A 186 -5.46 13.06 6.75
N ARG A 187 -6.30 13.80 6.02
CA ARG A 187 -7.52 13.26 5.40
C ARG A 187 -7.19 12.17 4.39
N CYS A 188 -6.25 12.42 3.48
CA CYS A 188 -5.84 11.41 2.49
C CYS A 188 -5.21 10.18 3.14
N LEU A 189 -4.41 10.34 4.20
CA LEU A 189 -3.87 9.23 4.98
C LEU A 189 -4.98 8.40 5.64
N ALA A 190 -5.98 9.06 6.22
CA ALA A 190 -7.13 8.40 6.83
C ALA A 190 -7.95 7.62 5.78
N ALA A 191 -8.19 8.21 4.60
CA ALA A 191 -8.86 7.54 3.49
C ALA A 191 -8.09 6.28 3.03
N TRP A 192 -6.77 6.40 2.85
CA TRP A 192 -5.92 5.26 2.51
C TRP A 192 -5.91 4.18 3.59
N MET A 193 -5.88 4.55 4.88
CA MET A 193 -5.94 3.59 5.98
C MET A 193 -7.28 2.86 6.04
N ALA A 194 -8.38 3.58 5.79
CA ALA A 194 -9.73 3.01 5.78
C ALA A 194 -9.88 1.99 4.64
N ASP A 195 -9.44 2.35 3.43
CA ASP A 195 -9.46 1.46 2.26
C ASP A 195 -8.58 0.22 2.44
N ARG A 196 -7.41 0.39 3.07
CA ARG A 196 -6.51 -0.72 3.41
C ARG A 196 -7.13 -1.72 4.43
N GLY A 197 -8.12 -1.31 5.21
CA GLY A 197 -8.92 -2.20 6.07
C GLY A 197 -8.24 -2.81 7.32
N HIS A 198 -6.93 -2.58 7.55
CA HIS A 198 -6.22 -3.00 8.77
C HIS A 198 -4.85 -2.32 8.97
N THR A 199 -4.50 -2.03 10.23
CA THR A 199 -3.17 -1.53 10.65
C THR A 199 -2.07 -2.61 10.62
N ALA A 200 -2.45 -3.90 10.60
CA ALA A 200 -1.55 -5.04 10.42
C ALA A 200 -1.14 -5.22 8.95
N ASN A 201 0.01 -5.86 8.68
CA ASN A 201 0.47 -6.06 7.31
C ASN A 201 -0.54 -6.96 6.57
N GLN A 202 -0.98 -6.54 5.39
CA GLN A 202 -1.91 -7.30 4.54
C GLN A 202 -1.44 -8.74 4.25
N GLU A 203 -0.11 -8.94 4.21
CA GLU A 203 0.51 -10.26 4.11
C GLU A 203 0.14 -11.19 5.28
N ASP A 204 0.02 -10.64 6.49
CA ASP A 204 -0.27 -11.42 7.69
C ASP A 204 -1.72 -11.91 7.67
N LYS A 205 -2.65 -11.02 7.28
CA LYS A 205 -4.07 -11.37 7.10
C LYS A 205 -4.26 -12.36 5.95
N ALA A 206 -3.65 -12.11 4.78
CA ALA A 206 -3.72 -13.01 3.64
C ALA A 206 -3.14 -14.39 3.94
N ALA A 207 -2.06 -14.47 4.72
CA ALA A 207 -1.49 -15.74 5.16
C ALA A 207 -2.46 -16.51 6.08
N LEU A 208 -3.08 -15.84 7.04
CA LEU A 208 -4.08 -16.45 7.93
C LEU A 208 -5.32 -16.92 7.16
N GLU A 209 -5.81 -16.11 6.22
CA GLU A 209 -6.91 -16.49 5.33
C GLU A 209 -6.55 -17.70 4.47
N GLN A 210 -5.33 -17.75 3.90
CA GLN A 210 -4.87 -18.91 3.13
C GLN A 210 -4.86 -20.19 3.98
N VAL A 211 -4.44 -20.11 5.25
CA VAL A 211 -4.50 -21.26 6.18
C VAL A 211 -5.95 -21.69 6.40
N ARG A 212 -6.85 -20.76 6.74
CA ARG A 212 -8.28 -21.04 7.00
C ARG A 212 -8.97 -21.64 5.77
N ASP A 213 -8.79 -21.04 4.61
CA ASP A 213 -9.33 -21.52 3.33
C ASP A 213 -8.83 -22.93 3.02
N PHE A 214 -7.54 -23.18 3.24
CA PHE A 214 -6.97 -24.49 3.02
C PHE A 214 -7.62 -25.53 3.92
N MET A 215 -7.76 -25.26 5.23
CA MET A 215 -8.39 -26.19 6.16
C MET A 215 -9.83 -26.47 5.73
N THR A 216 -10.64 -25.44 5.48
CA THR A 216 -12.04 -25.60 5.10
C THR A 216 -12.22 -26.42 3.82
N ARG A 217 -11.42 -26.16 2.78
CA ARG A 217 -11.52 -26.85 1.48
C ARG A 217 -11.01 -28.30 1.53
N ASN A 218 -10.04 -28.59 2.38
CA ASN A 218 -9.34 -29.88 2.38
C ASN A 218 -9.65 -30.79 3.59
N GLN A 219 -10.48 -30.33 4.54
CA GLN A 219 -10.71 -30.99 5.83
C GLN A 219 -11.11 -32.47 5.75
N PHE A 220 -11.80 -32.89 4.68
CA PHE A 220 -12.25 -34.29 4.49
C PHE A 220 -11.47 -35.07 3.43
N SER A 221 -10.61 -34.40 2.65
CA SER A 221 -9.95 -35.01 1.48
C SER A 221 -8.45 -35.20 1.65
N ARG A 222 -7.81 -34.45 2.56
CA ARG A 222 -6.34 -34.47 2.74
C ARG A 222 -5.89 -34.72 4.18
N PHE A 223 -6.81 -34.81 5.12
CA PHE A 223 -6.53 -35.12 6.52
C PHE A 223 -7.16 -36.46 6.87
N ALA A 224 -6.36 -37.40 7.39
CA ALA A 224 -6.93 -38.65 7.89
C ALA A 224 -7.71 -38.38 9.17
N ASP A 225 -8.80 -39.09 9.38
CA ASP A 225 -9.49 -39.03 10.65
C ASP A 225 -8.60 -39.66 11.75
N TRP A 226 -8.48 -38.97 12.89
CA TRP A 226 -7.66 -39.42 14.01
C TRP A 226 -8.16 -40.74 14.62
N ASN A 227 -9.46 -41.02 14.55
CA ASN A 227 -10.10 -42.17 15.20
C ASN A 227 -10.49 -43.28 14.21
N ASP A 228 -10.30 -43.07 12.90
CA ASP A 228 -10.63 -44.06 11.87
C ASP A 228 -9.41 -44.38 10.99
N ASP A 229 -8.70 -45.45 11.36
CA ASP A 229 -7.52 -45.97 10.66
C ASP A 229 -7.79 -46.44 9.20
N ARG A 230 -9.06 -46.54 8.81
CA ARG A 230 -9.49 -46.87 7.44
C ARG A 230 -9.56 -45.64 6.55
N ASN A 231 -9.65 -44.44 7.13
CA ASN A 231 -9.61 -43.18 6.39
C ASN A 231 -8.18 -42.90 5.94
N ARG A 232 -7.88 -43.15 4.66
CA ARG A 232 -6.54 -42.99 4.08
C ARG A 232 -6.56 -42.06 2.88
N PRO A 233 -6.42 -40.74 3.10
CA PRO A 233 -6.32 -39.78 2.01
C PRO A 233 -5.14 -40.07 1.09
N VAL A 234 -5.38 -40.05 -0.22
CA VAL A 234 -4.32 -40.33 -1.23
C VAL A 234 -3.20 -39.28 -1.18
N SER A 235 -3.54 -38.02 -0.93
CA SER A 235 -2.59 -36.91 -0.81
C SER A 235 -2.59 -36.35 0.60
N MET A 236 -2.38 -37.23 1.57
CA MET A 236 -2.41 -36.96 3.01
C MET A 236 -1.41 -35.87 3.42
N MET A 237 -1.87 -34.98 4.29
CA MET A 237 -1.09 -33.85 4.82
C MET A 237 -1.07 -33.78 6.35
N GLY A 238 -1.80 -34.68 7.00
CA GLY A 238 -1.98 -34.62 8.44
C GLY A 238 -3.20 -35.38 8.90
N PHE A 239 -3.61 -35.08 10.12
CA PHE A 239 -4.73 -35.70 10.80
C PHE A 239 -5.75 -34.65 11.24
N ARG A 240 -7.02 -35.03 11.21
CA ARG A 240 -8.13 -34.24 11.72
C ARG A 240 -8.70 -34.98 12.91
N LYS A 241 -8.67 -34.35 14.07
CA LYS A 241 -9.26 -34.85 15.32
C LYS A 241 -10.48 -34.00 15.66
N VAL A 242 -11.62 -34.65 15.87
CA VAL A 242 -12.84 -34.00 16.37
C VAL A 242 -13.04 -34.44 17.80
N ASP A 243 -12.87 -33.50 18.71
CA ASP A 243 -13.29 -33.65 20.09
C ASP A 243 -14.75 -33.22 20.14
N LYS A 244 -15.66 -34.20 20.09
CA LYS A 244 -17.09 -33.96 20.23
C LYS A 244 -17.32 -33.40 21.62
N GLY A 245 -17.69 -32.13 21.70
CA GLY A 245 -18.07 -31.49 22.95
C GLY A 245 -19.29 -32.16 23.59
N ASP A 246 -19.68 -31.68 24.76
CA ASP A 246 -20.85 -32.13 25.51
C ASP A 246 -21.95 -31.05 25.55
N ASN A 247 -22.94 -31.18 26.44
CA ASN A 247 -24.00 -30.19 26.59
C ASN A 247 -23.50 -28.82 27.12
N VAL A 248 -22.23 -28.71 27.49
CA VAL A 248 -21.61 -27.51 28.10
C VAL A 248 -20.44 -26.99 27.25
N THR A 249 -19.82 -27.83 26.43
CA THR A 249 -18.62 -27.51 25.64
C THR A 249 -18.87 -27.64 24.15
N GLU A 250 -18.43 -26.65 23.37
CA GLU A 250 -18.53 -26.72 21.91
C GLU A 250 -17.56 -27.76 21.34
N PRO A 251 -17.91 -28.42 20.21
CA PRO A 251 -17.01 -29.35 19.56
C PRO A 251 -15.77 -28.64 19.02
N VAL A 252 -14.59 -29.16 19.34
CA VAL A 252 -13.31 -28.62 18.87
C VAL A 252 -12.75 -29.51 17.78
N VAL A 253 -12.35 -28.89 16.66
CA VAL A 253 -11.66 -29.58 15.58
C VAL A 253 -10.20 -29.19 15.60
N THR A 254 -9.33 -30.16 15.83
CA THR A 254 -7.87 -29.97 15.83
C THR A 254 -7.26 -30.58 14.58
N PHE A 255 -6.48 -29.81 13.84
CA PHE A 255 -5.71 -30.27 12.69
C PHE A 255 -4.23 -30.44 13.07
N TYR A 256 -3.72 -31.66 12.92
CA TYR A 256 -2.31 -31.99 13.09
C TYR A 256 -1.65 -32.05 11.72
N ILE A 257 -0.79 -31.09 11.41
CA ILE A 257 -0.27 -30.89 10.06
C ILE A 257 1.17 -31.42 9.98
N LEU A 258 1.45 -32.25 8.97
CA LEU A 258 2.81 -32.73 8.70
C LEU A 258 3.71 -31.59 8.17
N PRO A 259 5.03 -31.63 8.38
CA PRO A 259 5.93 -30.57 7.93
C PRO A 259 5.88 -30.28 6.42
N SER A 260 5.70 -31.31 5.59
CA SER A 260 5.51 -31.15 4.14
C SER A 260 4.19 -30.47 3.81
N GLY A 261 3.12 -30.85 4.50
CA GLY A 261 1.81 -30.21 4.37
C GLY A 261 1.83 -28.74 4.76
N TRP A 262 2.51 -28.41 5.85
CA TRP A 262 2.65 -27.02 6.31
C TRP A 262 3.40 -26.15 5.29
N LYS A 263 4.44 -26.69 4.63
CA LYS A 263 5.13 -25.97 3.55
C LYS A 263 4.21 -25.66 2.37
N GLU A 264 3.33 -26.59 2.01
CA GLU A 264 2.37 -26.39 0.92
C GLU A 264 1.29 -25.37 1.30
N ILE A 265 0.74 -25.48 2.52
CA ILE A 265 -0.23 -24.51 3.06
C ILE A 265 0.36 -23.10 3.10
N CYS A 266 1.63 -22.97 3.47
CA CYS A 266 2.33 -21.68 3.55
C CYS A 266 2.95 -21.23 2.22
N LYS A 267 2.66 -21.88 1.09
CA LYS A 267 3.30 -21.54 -0.19
C LYS A 267 3.12 -20.05 -0.51
N GLY A 268 4.23 -19.36 -0.76
CA GLY A 268 4.27 -17.91 -0.98
C GLY A 268 4.48 -17.06 0.28
N PHE A 269 4.57 -17.67 1.46
CA PHE A 269 4.79 -17.00 2.75
C PHE A 269 5.91 -17.67 3.57
N ASP A 270 6.47 -16.95 4.54
CA ASP A 270 7.41 -17.54 5.51
C ASP A 270 6.64 -18.42 6.51
N SER A 271 6.86 -19.73 6.45
CA SER A 271 6.11 -20.71 7.25
C SER A 271 6.29 -20.58 8.76
N ARG A 272 7.39 -20.01 9.25
CA ARG A 272 7.60 -19.74 10.69
C ARG A 272 6.87 -18.48 11.13
N LYS A 273 6.76 -17.49 10.25
CA LYS A 273 5.97 -16.28 10.48
C LYS A 273 4.49 -16.63 10.53
N VAL A 274 3.99 -17.40 9.56
CA VAL A 274 2.58 -17.84 9.52
C VAL A 274 2.21 -18.64 10.78
N ALA A 275 3.09 -19.55 11.23
CA ALA A 275 2.83 -20.31 12.45
C ALA A 275 2.66 -19.41 13.68
N ARG A 276 3.51 -18.37 13.82
CA ARG A 276 3.38 -17.38 14.90
C ARG A 276 2.07 -16.59 14.79
N LEU A 277 1.70 -16.15 13.58
CA LEU A 277 0.44 -15.46 13.35
C LEU A 277 -0.78 -16.31 13.73
N CYS A 278 -0.76 -17.61 13.43
CA CYS A 278 -1.83 -18.52 13.86
C CYS A 278 -1.91 -18.59 15.38
N VAL A 279 -0.77 -18.72 16.08
CA VAL A 279 -0.74 -18.73 17.56
C VAL A 279 -1.30 -17.43 18.14
N ASP A 280 -0.93 -16.28 17.57
CA ASP A 280 -1.40 -14.97 18.04
C ASP A 280 -2.91 -14.77 17.79
N ALA A 281 -3.47 -15.43 16.77
CA ALA A 281 -4.89 -15.35 16.40
C ALA A 281 -5.81 -16.30 17.18
N GLY A 282 -5.25 -17.28 17.91
CA GLY A 282 -5.97 -18.36 18.58
C GLY A 282 -6.47 -19.45 17.64
#